data_AF-C0G7X2-F1
#
_entry.id   AF-C0G7X2-F1
#
_cell.length_a   1.000
_cell.length_b   1.000
_cell.length_c   1.000
_cell.angle_alpha   90.00
_cell.angle_beta   90.00
_cell.angle_gamma   90.00
#
_symmetry.space_group_name_H-M   'P 1'
#
loop_
_entity.id
_entity.type
_entity.pdbx_description
1 polymer ?
#
loop_
_entity_poly.entity_id
_entity_poly.type
_entity_poly.pdbx_seq_one_letter_code
_entity_poly.pdbx_strand_id
1 'polypeptide(L)'
;MSTLLQSDANFGFATSEAGKPVGCYNTGHIRAKFRRIHRAGKRSRRREFHMKAILKVPCRKALAVLAASVALASFSAPFSASAVFAQDAAPGTEKAAATTAAASAEKDDPSKVLATINGKDITVGEVDQAAGDLDPQFARLPVEQRRLAALAALIDIKAMAGEAEKDKLDQTKEFKDRMEFLRERALHNEYFKNAIVDKISDADVRARYDKEIAAMPPQVEVRARHILVKTKEEAEAIIKKLEGGAKFEDLAKASSTDGTASSGGDLGYFSEGQMVPEFEKAAFALKPGEYTKEPVQTQFGYHVIQLEDRRTKQPPAYDQVKDQIRSIIMRERYIETVKKLRDGLKIDYKDPAIEKAMKDAAAAQEASGKDDASEDDAPQE
;
A
#
# COMPACT_ATOMS: atom_id res chain seq x y z
N MET A 1 4.80 15.22 5.95
CA MET A 1 5.37 14.78 7.25
C MET A 1 4.35 14.55 8.38
N SER A 2 3.02 14.64 8.18
CA SER A 2 2.03 14.47 9.28
C SER A 2 0.99 13.37 9.02
N THR A 3 1.32 12.34 8.23
CA THR A 3 0.32 11.39 7.69
C THR A 3 0.73 9.91 7.79
N LEU A 4 1.85 9.61 8.48
CA LEU A 4 2.38 8.23 8.62
C LEU A 4 2.48 7.74 10.08
N LEU A 5 1.99 8.52 11.05
CA LEU A 5 1.86 8.11 12.46
C LEU A 5 0.40 7.86 12.87
N GLN A 6 -0.57 8.09 11.98
CA GLN A 6 -2.01 7.98 12.27
C GLN A 6 -2.61 6.58 12.03
N SER A 7 -1.84 5.61 11.53
CA SER A 7 -2.34 4.30 11.09
C SER A 7 -2.14 3.20 12.14
N ASP A 8 -2.62 3.40 13.37
CA ASP A 8 -2.63 2.30 14.36
C ASP A 8 -3.65 2.46 15.52
N ALA A 9 -4.70 3.27 15.31
CA ALA A 9 -5.85 3.40 16.19
C ALA A 9 -7.12 2.89 15.50
N ASN A 10 -7.27 1.56 15.36
CA ASN A 10 -8.53 0.97 14.92
C ASN A 10 -8.87 -0.27 15.77
N PHE A 11 -9.77 -0.09 16.72
CA PHE A 11 -10.07 -1.05 17.79
C PHE A 11 -11.21 -1.99 17.36
N GLY A 12 -10.89 -3.01 16.57
CA GLY A 12 -11.87 -3.99 16.07
C GLY A 12 -12.02 -5.22 16.98
N PHE A 13 -13.15 -5.34 17.66
CA PHE A 13 -13.58 -6.59 18.31
C PHE A 13 -13.76 -7.70 17.25
N ALA A 14 -13.03 -8.81 17.37
CA ALA A 14 -13.16 -9.98 16.49
C ALA A 14 -13.66 -11.20 17.27
N THR A 15 -14.98 -11.38 17.32
CA THR A 15 -15.61 -12.63 17.76
C THR A 15 -15.52 -13.70 16.66
N SER A 16 -15.29 -14.96 17.05
CA SER A 16 -15.16 -16.07 16.12
C SER A 16 -16.50 -16.58 15.58
N GLU A 17 -16.60 -16.81 14.27
CA GLU A 17 -17.47 -17.86 13.73
C GLU A 17 -16.93 -18.40 12.40
N ALA A 18 -17.23 -19.66 12.07
CA ALA A 18 -16.61 -20.38 10.95
C ALA A 18 -17.62 -20.64 9.81
N GLY A 19 -17.27 -20.25 8.58
CA GLY A 19 -18.06 -20.55 7.38
C GLY A 19 -17.25 -20.42 6.08
N LYS A 20 -17.06 -21.53 5.36
CA LYS A 20 -16.46 -21.59 4.00
C LYS A 20 -17.60 -21.56 2.93
N PRO A 21 -17.36 -21.69 1.60
CA PRO A 21 -16.12 -21.63 0.80
C PRO A 21 -16.20 -20.78 -0.50
N VAL A 22 -15.04 -20.41 -1.06
CA VAL A 22 -14.82 -20.09 -2.48
C VAL A 22 -13.40 -20.60 -2.85
N GLY A 23 -13.06 -21.13 -4.02
CA GLY A 23 -13.85 -21.40 -5.23
C GLY A 23 -12.99 -21.27 -6.50
N CYS A 24 -12.22 -22.32 -6.84
CA CYS A 24 -11.59 -22.61 -8.14
C CYS A 24 -10.56 -21.63 -8.78
N TYR A 25 -9.36 -22.13 -9.08
CA TYR A 25 -8.57 -22.10 -10.35
C TYR A 25 -7.22 -22.80 -10.00
N ASN A 26 -6.83 -23.99 -10.49
CA ASN A 26 -6.43 -24.42 -11.85
C ASN A 26 -5.33 -23.50 -12.46
N THR A 27 -4.14 -23.93 -12.91
CA THR A 27 -3.48 -25.26 -13.02
C THR A 27 -2.01 -25.06 -13.44
N GLY A 28 -1.10 -26.01 -13.14
CA GLY A 28 0.08 -26.24 -13.99
C GLY A 28 1.44 -26.39 -13.31
N HIS A 29 2.05 -27.58 -13.47
CA HIS A 29 3.46 -27.93 -13.17
C HIS A 29 3.91 -27.77 -11.69
N ILE A 30 4.72 -28.62 -11.08
CA ILE A 30 5.80 -29.49 -11.58
C ILE A 30 5.61 -30.95 -11.06
N ARG A 31 6.21 -31.93 -11.75
CA ARG A 31 6.04 -33.37 -11.52
C ARG A 31 7.40 -34.05 -11.29
N ALA A 32 7.41 -35.13 -10.47
CA ALA A 32 8.59 -35.91 -10.02
C ALA A 32 9.47 -35.19 -8.98
N LYS A 33 10.15 -35.85 -8.01
CA LYS A 33 10.33 -37.27 -7.67
C LYS A 33 9.92 -37.43 -6.17
N PHE A 34 9.38 -38.53 -5.65
CA PHE A 34 10.09 -39.78 -5.39
C PHE A 34 9.07 -40.91 -5.09
N ARG A 35 9.45 -42.17 -5.37
CA ARG A 35 8.61 -43.37 -5.10
C ARG A 35 9.16 -44.15 -3.91
N ARG A 36 8.25 -44.86 -3.23
CA ARG A 36 8.47 -46.19 -2.60
C ARG A 36 9.29 -46.23 -1.29
N ILE A 37 8.60 -46.18 -0.14
CA ILE A 37 8.91 -47.03 1.04
C ILE A 37 7.62 -47.69 1.56
N HIS A 38 7.75 -49.00 1.83
CA HIS A 38 6.86 -50.04 2.36
C HIS A 38 5.38 -49.83 2.76
N ARG A 39 4.54 -50.72 2.21
CA ARG A 39 3.40 -51.34 2.93
C ARG A 39 3.90 -52.17 4.11
N ALA A 40 3.23 -52.10 5.27
CA ALA A 40 2.41 -53.21 5.84
C ALA A 40 2.21 -53.03 7.36
N GLY A 41 0.95 -53.05 7.83
CA GLY A 41 0.62 -52.94 9.26
C GLY A 41 -0.89 -52.99 9.51
N LYS A 42 -1.53 -54.16 9.33
CA LYS A 42 -2.96 -54.34 9.60
C LYS A 42 -3.22 -54.57 11.11
N ARG A 43 -4.43 -54.16 11.52
CA ARG A 43 -5.24 -54.59 12.70
C ARG A 43 -5.19 -53.66 13.93
N SER A 44 -6.23 -52.82 14.05
CA SER A 44 -6.99 -52.67 15.29
C SER A 44 -8.49 -52.62 14.98
N ARG A 45 -9.34 -52.94 15.95
CA ARG A 45 -10.73 -53.39 15.75
C ARG A 45 -11.72 -52.22 15.86
N ARG A 46 -12.64 -52.10 14.89
CA ARG A 46 -13.93 -51.42 15.12
C ARG A 46 -14.98 -52.46 15.56
N ARG A 47 -15.69 -52.15 16.64
CA ARG A 47 -16.98 -52.74 17.02
C ARG A 47 -18.08 -51.70 16.78
N GLU A 48 -19.32 -52.10 17.07
CA GLU A 48 -20.59 -51.37 16.93
C GLU A 48 -21.14 -51.39 15.49
N PHE A 49 -22.10 -52.26 15.16
CA PHE A 49 -23.48 -52.56 15.62
C PHE A 49 -24.55 -51.93 14.72
N HIS A 50 -25.64 -52.67 14.52
CA HIS A 50 -26.59 -52.48 13.44
C HIS A 50 -27.70 -51.47 13.73
N MET A 51 -27.91 -50.56 12.79
CA MET A 51 -29.16 -50.37 12.04
C MET A 51 -30.44 -51.03 12.60
N LYS A 52 -31.42 -50.21 13.02
CA LYS A 52 -32.79 -50.23 12.46
C LYS A 52 -33.63 -49.04 12.95
N ALA A 53 -34.31 -48.39 12.00
CA ALA A 53 -35.33 -47.37 12.25
C ALA A 53 -36.74 -47.99 12.21
N ILE A 54 -37.73 -47.34 12.84
CA ILE A 54 -39.16 -47.60 12.63
C ILE A 54 -39.90 -46.25 12.52
N LEU A 55 -40.74 -46.11 11.48
CA LEU A 55 -41.58 -44.94 11.21
C LEU A 55 -43.03 -45.14 11.70
N LYS A 56 -43.73 -44.02 11.96
CA LYS A 56 -45.08 -43.66 11.43
C LYS A 56 -45.41 -42.19 11.84
N VAL A 57 -45.65 -41.18 10.98
CA VAL A 57 -46.61 -40.99 9.85
C VAL A 57 -48.04 -40.63 10.34
N PRO A 58 -48.78 -39.63 9.78
CA PRO A 58 -48.42 -38.40 9.04
C PRO A 58 -49.30 -37.15 9.39
N CYS A 59 -49.18 -36.01 8.68
CA CYS A 59 -50.16 -35.50 7.68
C CYS A 59 -49.91 -34.02 7.27
N ARG A 60 -50.62 -33.53 6.25
CA ARG A 60 -50.38 -32.28 5.50
C ARG A 60 -51.72 -31.58 5.12
N LYS A 61 -51.70 -30.24 4.99
CA LYS A 61 -52.63 -29.32 4.25
C LYS A 61 -53.87 -28.72 4.99
N ALA A 62 -54.34 -27.59 4.40
CA ALA A 62 -55.44 -26.66 4.75
C ALA A 62 -55.15 -25.73 5.96
N LEU A 63 -55.21 -24.38 5.91
CA LEU A 63 -55.68 -23.35 4.95
C LEU A 63 -57.20 -23.04 4.97
N ALA A 64 -57.65 -22.18 5.91
CA ALA A 64 -58.78 -21.22 5.86
C ALA A 64 -58.82 -20.37 7.18
N VAL A 65 -58.66 -19.03 7.18
CA VAL A 65 -59.66 -17.93 7.05
C VAL A 65 -60.50 -17.60 8.32
N LEU A 66 -60.18 -16.48 8.99
CA LEU A 66 -61.02 -15.34 9.46
C LEU A 66 -60.11 -14.42 10.34
N ALA A 67 -59.87 -13.14 10.01
CA ALA A 67 -60.61 -11.93 10.42
C ALA A 67 -60.75 -11.74 11.96
N ALA A 68 -60.49 -10.58 12.59
CA ALA A 68 -60.59 -9.20 12.10
C ALA A 68 -59.69 -8.16 12.85
N SER A 69 -59.20 -7.18 12.09
CA SER A 69 -59.29 -5.71 12.29
C SER A 69 -58.83 -4.97 13.57
N VAL A 70 -57.74 -4.19 13.44
CA VAL A 70 -57.66 -2.74 13.77
C VAL A 70 -56.74 -2.06 12.75
N ALA A 71 -57.07 -0.84 12.31
CA ALA A 71 -56.29 -0.07 11.33
C ALA A 71 -56.13 1.39 11.77
N LEU A 72 -54.98 2.00 11.45
CA LEU A 72 -54.77 3.43 11.08
C LEU A 72 -53.30 3.54 10.60
N ALA A 73 -53.02 3.44 9.30
CA ALA A 73 -53.13 4.50 8.29
C ALA A 73 -51.93 5.49 8.31
N SER A 74 -50.83 5.06 7.67
CA SER A 74 -49.79 5.94 7.14
C SER A 74 -50.25 6.56 5.81
N PHE A 75 -49.93 7.84 5.59
CA PHE A 75 -50.21 8.53 4.32
C PHE A 75 -48.92 8.99 3.66
N SER A 76 -48.74 8.66 2.38
CA SER A 76 -47.60 9.10 1.57
C SER A 76 -48.01 9.18 0.09
N ALA A 77 -47.15 9.84 -0.71
CA ALA A 77 -47.26 10.03 -2.16
C ALA A 77 -48.16 11.23 -2.61
N PRO A 78 -48.03 11.70 -3.87
CA PRO A 78 -47.28 12.95 -4.09
C PRO A 78 -47.97 13.93 -5.06
N PHE A 79 -47.39 15.14 -5.25
CA PHE A 79 -47.77 15.99 -6.39
C PHE A 79 -46.61 16.84 -6.91
N SER A 80 -46.48 16.90 -8.24
CA SER A 80 -45.50 17.70 -8.97
C SER A 80 -46.21 18.52 -10.06
N ALA A 81 -45.96 19.83 -10.13
CA ALA A 81 -46.07 20.65 -11.36
C ALA A 81 -45.58 22.08 -11.11
N SER A 82 -45.05 22.74 -12.15
CA SER A 82 -44.38 24.05 -12.10
C SER A 82 -45.10 25.12 -12.92
N ALA A 83 -45.10 26.38 -12.46
CA ALA A 83 -45.24 27.64 -13.22
C ALA A 83 -45.20 28.85 -12.24
N VAL A 84 -44.81 30.10 -12.49
CA VAL A 84 -43.98 30.84 -13.48
C VAL A 84 -44.39 32.33 -13.31
N PHE A 85 -43.43 33.19 -12.90
CA PHE A 85 -43.34 34.66 -13.05
C PHE A 85 -44.48 35.66 -12.70
N ALA A 86 -44.19 36.60 -11.78
CA ALA A 86 -44.15 38.09 -11.95
C ALA A 86 -44.12 38.78 -10.55
N GLN A 87 -43.08 39.54 -10.18
CA GLN A 87 -42.98 41.03 -10.24
C GLN A 87 -44.23 41.78 -9.75
N ASP A 88 -44.16 42.74 -8.81
CA ASP A 88 -43.03 43.45 -8.17
C ASP A 88 -43.46 43.81 -6.71
N ALA A 89 -42.74 44.49 -5.79
CA ALA A 89 -41.60 45.40 -5.91
C ALA A 89 -40.72 45.45 -4.61
N ALA A 90 -39.72 46.32 -4.62
CA ALA A 90 -38.86 46.75 -3.50
C ALA A 90 -39.40 48.06 -2.83
N PRO A 91 -38.85 48.60 -1.72
CA PRO A 91 -37.60 48.24 -1.05
C PRO A 91 -37.64 48.07 0.49
N GLY A 92 -36.72 47.27 1.01
CA GLY A 92 -36.40 47.16 2.44
C GLY A 92 -34.92 46.84 2.61
N THR A 93 -34.11 47.84 2.96
CA THR A 93 -32.66 47.70 3.11
C THR A 93 -32.31 46.97 4.40
N GLU A 94 -31.92 45.71 4.31
CA GLU A 94 -31.02 45.12 5.29
C GLU A 94 -30.02 44.17 4.63
N LYS A 95 -28.91 44.76 4.16
CA LYS A 95 -27.75 44.03 3.67
C LYS A 95 -27.04 43.42 4.88
N ALA A 96 -27.57 42.31 5.39
CA ALA A 96 -26.91 41.50 6.40
C ALA A 96 -25.49 41.19 5.92
N ALA A 97 -24.50 41.78 6.57
CA ALA A 97 -23.11 41.60 6.21
C ALA A 97 -22.74 40.14 6.47
N ALA A 98 -22.49 39.40 5.39
CA ALA A 98 -21.77 38.14 5.46
C ALA A 98 -20.31 38.45 5.84
N THR A 99 -20.09 38.72 7.12
CA THR A 99 -18.77 38.79 7.72
C THR A 99 -18.25 37.37 7.79
N THR A 100 -17.63 36.91 6.71
CA THR A 100 -16.64 35.84 6.75
C THR A 100 -15.44 36.34 7.53
N ALA A 101 -15.63 36.47 8.85
CA ALA A 101 -14.53 36.34 9.79
C ALA A 101 -14.00 34.92 9.59
N ALA A 102 -12.91 34.82 8.81
CA ALA A 102 -11.95 33.76 9.03
C ALA A 102 -11.44 33.98 10.46
N ALA A 103 -12.17 33.42 11.43
CA ALA A 103 -11.73 33.31 12.80
C ALA A 103 -10.46 32.48 12.73
N SER A 104 -9.33 33.19 12.76
CA SER A 104 -8.06 32.64 13.19
C SER A 104 -8.36 31.79 14.43
N ALA A 105 -8.16 30.48 14.31
CA ALA A 105 -8.25 29.59 15.45
C ALA A 105 -7.14 30.01 16.41
N GLU A 106 -7.46 30.92 17.34
CA GLU A 106 -6.67 31.14 18.52
C GLU A 106 -6.47 29.76 19.15
N LYS A 107 -5.21 29.37 19.31
CA LYS A 107 -4.90 28.22 20.15
C LYS A 107 -5.20 28.66 21.57
N ASP A 108 -6.44 28.39 22.01
CA ASP A 108 -6.82 28.38 23.41
C ASP A 108 -5.69 27.73 24.23
N ASP A 109 -5.42 28.29 25.41
CA ASP A 109 -4.44 27.74 26.33
C ASP A 109 -4.77 26.25 26.60
N PRO A 110 -3.86 25.30 26.31
CA PRO A 110 -4.13 23.87 26.46
C PRO A 110 -4.41 23.45 27.92
N SER A 111 -4.06 24.29 28.90
CA SER A 111 -4.36 24.09 30.32
C SER A 111 -5.74 24.60 30.75
N LYS A 112 -6.42 25.41 29.92
CA LYS A 112 -7.76 25.96 30.20
C LYS A 112 -8.76 24.82 30.41
N VAL A 113 -9.43 24.83 31.56
CA VAL A 113 -10.49 23.86 31.90
C VAL A 113 -11.77 24.19 31.12
N LEU A 114 -12.35 23.18 30.49
CA LEU A 114 -13.60 23.25 29.73
C LEU A 114 -14.79 22.60 30.48
N ALA A 115 -14.52 21.57 31.28
CA ALA A 115 -15.52 20.89 32.12
C ALA A 115 -14.84 20.21 33.32
N THR A 116 -15.61 19.89 34.36
CA THR A 116 -15.16 19.14 35.54
C THR A 116 -16.15 18.02 35.83
N ILE A 117 -15.67 16.78 36.01
CA ILE A 117 -16.50 15.59 36.28
C ILE A 117 -15.96 14.89 37.52
N ASN A 118 -16.78 14.74 38.56
CA ASN A 118 -16.39 14.08 39.81
C ASN A 118 -15.07 14.63 40.42
N GLY A 119 -14.80 15.92 40.23
CA GLY A 119 -13.56 16.59 40.66
C GLY A 119 -12.33 16.36 39.77
N LYS A 120 -12.46 15.64 38.64
CA LYS A 120 -11.44 15.54 37.59
C LYS A 120 -11.76 16.54 36.49
N ASP A 121 -10.83 17.46 36.21
CA ASP A 121 -11.00 18.44 35.12
C ASP A 121 -10.82 17.81 33.73
N ILE A 122 -11.35 18.49 32.72
CA ILE A 122 -11.11 18.27 31.29
C ILE A 122 -10.60 19.57 30.70
N THR A 123 -9.41 19.54 30.10
CA THR A 123 -8.78 20.74 29.52
C THR A 123 -8.95 20.82 28.01
N VAL A 124 -8.68 21.99 27.43
CA VAL A 124 -8.55 22.21 25.98
C VAL A 124 -7.57 21.20 25.36
N GLY A 125 -6.42 20.96 25.99
CA GLY A 125 -5.41 20.03 25.48
C GLY A 125 -5.91 18.59 25.38
N GLU A 126 -6.67 18.11 26.37
CA GLU A 126 -7.29 16.78 26.31
C GLU A 126 -8.34 16.69 25.18
N VAL A 127 -9.17 17.72 25.02
CA VAL A 127 -10.21 17.76 23.98
C VAL A 127 -9.59 17.84 22.58
N ASP A 128 -8.55 18.63 22.38
CA ASP A 128 -7.85 18.73 21.09
C ASP A 128 -7.11 17.43 20.74
N GLN A 129 -6.55 16.72 21.72
CA GLN A 129 -6.00 15.37 21.51
C GLN A 129 -7.11 14.40 21.11
N ALA A 130 -8.18 14.29 21.89
CA ALA A 130 -9.30 13.39 21.60
C ALA A 130 -9.97 13.70 20.24
N ALA A 131 -10.03 14.97 19.84
CA ALA A 131 -10.53 15.39 18.52
C ALA A 131 -9.64 14.95 17.35
N GLY A 132 -8.37 14.64 17.60
CA GLY A 132 -7.45 14.01 16.64
C GLY A 132 -7.60 12.49 16.55
N ASP A 133 -8.16 11.85 17.59
CA ASP A 133 -8.35 10.40 17.71
C ASP A 133 -9.77 9.94 17.31
N LEU A 134 -10.69 10.87 17.01
CA LEU A 134 -12.05 10.56 16.54
C LEU A 134 -12.05 9.85 15.17
N ASP A 135 -13.08 9.02 14.96
CA ASP A 135 -13.30 8.31 13.68
C ASP A 135 -13.23 9.24 12.45
N PRO A 136 -12.59 8.82 11.33
CA PRO A 136 -12.45 9.63 10.12
C PRO A 136 -13.74 10.25 9.56
N GLN A 137 -14.94 9.73 9.87
CA GLN A 137 -16.20 10.37 9.51
C GLN A 137 -16.35 11.78 10.13
N PHE A 138 -15.84 11.98 11.34
CA PHE A 138 -15.89 13.25 12.07
C PHE A 138 -14.86 14.28 11.55
N ALA A 139 -13.87 13.86 10.76
CA ALA A 139 -12.90 14.78 10.13
C ALA A 139 -13.54 15.73 9.10
N ARG A 140 -14.79 15.46 8.68
CA ARG A 140 -15.59 16.34 7.81
C ARG A 140 -16.36 17.42 8.57
N LEU A 141 -16.44 17.34 9.90
CA LEU A 141 -17.13 18.35 10.70
C LEU A 141 -16.28 19.63 10.84
N PRO A 142 -16.91 20.81 10.98
CA PRO A 142 -16.24 22.02 11.44
C PRO A 142 -15.46 21.77 12.74
N VAL A 143 -14.31 22.43 12.90
CA VAL A 143 -13.38 22.23 14.03
C VAL A 143 -14.09 22.29 15.39
N GLU A 144 -14.95 23.28 15.59
CA GLU A 144 -15.71 23.46 16.83
C GLU A 144 -16.74 22.34 17.08
N GLN A 145 -17.41 21.84 16.04
CA GLN A 145 -18.32 20.69 16.19
C GLN A 145 -17.56 19.41 16.51
N ARG A 146 -16.37 19.22 15.93
CA ARG A 146 -15.49 18.09 16.25
C ARG A 146 -14.93 18.18 17.68
N ARG A 147 -14.57 19.37 18.15
CA ARG A 147 -14.18 19.62 19.56
C ARG A 147 -15.31 19.32 20.53
N LEU A 148 -16.54 19.76 20.24
CA LEU A 148 -17.71 19.44 21.05
C LEU A 148 -18.01 17.93 21.07
N ALA A 149 -17.88 17.23 19.94
CA ALA A 149 -18.01 15.78 19.87
C ALA A 149 -16.92 15.05 20.67
N ALA A 150 -15.67 15.53 20.62
CA ALA A 150 -14.57 14.99 21.40
C ALA A 150 -14.74 15.22 22.91
N LEU A 151 -15.22 16.41 23.31
CA LEU A 151 -15.56 16.70 24.71
C LEU A 151 -16.69 15.79 25.21
N ALA A 152 -17.74 15.57 24.43
CA ALA A 152 -18.80 14.62 24.77
C ALA A 152 -18.26 13.18 24.93
N ALA A 153 -17.45 12.71 23.99
CA ALA A 153 -16.82 11.39 24.09
C ALA A 153 -15.89 11.27 25.32
N LEU A 154 -15.13 12.32 25.66
CA LEU A 154 -14.31 12.36 26.87
C LEU A 154 -15.15 12.35 28.16
N ILE A 155 -16.31 13.01 28.18
CA ILE A 155 -17.26 12.96 29.29
C ILE A 155 -17.71 11.50 29.51
N ASP A 156 -18.13 10.82 28.44
CA ASP A 156 -18.59 9.42 28.50
C ASP A 156 -17.46 8.47 28.93
N ILE A 157 -16.25 8.63 28.38
CA ILE A 157 -15.06 7.85 28.76
C ILE A 157 -14.73 8.07 30.25
N LYS A 158 -14.67 9.31 30.74
CA LYS A 158 -14.36 9.59 32.15
C LYS A 158 -15.47 9.10 33.09
N ALA A 159 -16.73 9.10 32.66
CA ALA A 159 -17.84 8.53 33.42
C ALA A 159 -17.72 7.00 33.55
N MET A 160 -17.51 6.27 32.44
CA MET A 160 -17.33 4.82 32.46
C MET A 160 -16.06 4.39 33.22
N ALA A 161 -14.94 5.10 33.02
CA ALA A 161 -13.71 4.85 33.76
C ALA A 161 -13.89 5.07 35.27
N GLY A 162 -14.65 6.09 35.68
CA GLY A 162 -14.98 6.35 37.07
C GLY A 162 -15.83 5.25 37.73
N GLU A 163 -16.68 4.54 36.98
CA GLU A 163 -17.38 3.36 37.50
C GLU A 163 -16.47 2.13 37.56
N ALA A 164 -15.63 1.92 36.53
CA ALA A 164 -14.63 0.86 36.49
C ALA A 164 -13.61 0.95 37.65
N GLU A 165 -13.24 2.16 38.08
CA GLU A 165 -12.41 2.42 39.27
C GLU A 165 -13.14 1.97 40.58
N LYS A 166 -14.46 2.17 40.70
CA LYS A 166 -15.24 1.70 41.88
C LYS A 166 -15.36 0.18 41.92
N ASP A 167 -15.60 -0.43 40.77
CA ASP A 167 -15.63 -1.89 40.58
C ASP A 167 -14.23 -2.53 40.67
N LYS A 168 -13.18 -1.72 40.82
CA LYS A 168 -11.76 -2.12 40.94
C LYS A 168 -11.26 -2.90 39.72
N LEU A 169 -11.82 -2.63 38.54
CA LEU A 169 -11.40 -3.26 37.28
C LEU A 169 -9.96 -2.88 36.94
N ASP A 170 -9.53 -1.68 37.34
CA ASP A 170 -8.14 -1.19 37.28
C ASP A 170 -7.17 -2.01 38.14
N GLN A 171 -7.68 -2.70 39.17
CA GLN A 171 -6.87 -3.52 40.07
C GLN A 171 -6.73 -4.98 39.64
N THR A 172 -7.47 -5.42 38.60
CA THR A 172 -7.37 -6.76 38.03
C THR A 172 -5.98 -7.02 37.45
N LYS A 173 -5.60 -8.30 37.33
CA LYS A 173 -4.31 -8.67 36.73
C LYS A 173 -4.31 -8.33 35.24
N GLU A 174 -5.43 -8.60 34.59
CA GLU A 174 -5.69 -8.41 33.16
C GLU A 174 -5.52 -6.94 32.76
N PHE A 175 -6.05 -6.00 33.56
CA PHE A 175 -5.85 -4.57 33.34
C PHE A 175 -4.40 -4.14 33.57
N LYS A 176 -3.76 -4.60 34.65
CA LYS A 176 -2.36 -4.27 34.96
C LYS A 176 -1.39 -4.77 33.89
N ASP A 177 -1.53 -6.02 33.45
CA ASP A 177 -0.78 -6.59 32.34
C ASP A 177 -0.99 -5.76 31.06
N ARG A 178 -2.24 -5.35 30.77
CA ARG A 178 -2.57 -4.53 29.60
C ARG A 178 -1.94 -3.13 29.66
N MET A 179 -1.95 -2.50 30.83
CA MET A 179 -1.33 -1.18 31.03
C MET A 179 0.19 -1.23 30.92
N GLU A 180 0.84 -2.28 31.43
CA GLU A 180 2.29 -2.43 31.27
C GLU A 180 2.67 -2.65 29.80
N PHE A 181 1.94 -3.50 29.06
CA PHE A 181 2.14 -3.66 27.61
C PHE A 181 1.99 -2.34 26.83
N LEU A 182 0.99 -1.51 27.18
CA LEU A 182 0.80 -0.20 26.55
C LEU A 182 1.94 0.78 26.91
N ARG A 183 2.42 0.73 28.15
CA ARG A 183 3.59 1.51 28.62
C ARG A 183 4.86 1.11 27.87
N GLU A 184 5.15 -0.19 27.73
CA GLU A 184 6.30 -0.69 26.97
C GLU A 184 6.24 -0.25 25.50
N ARG A 185 5.06 -0.36 24.86
CA ARG A 185 4.84 0.11 23.48
C ARG A 185 5.05 1.62 23.34
N ALA A 186 4.59 2.43 24.29
CA ALA A 186 4.81 3.87 24.30
C ALA A 186 6.30 4.22 24.45
N LEU A 187 7.00 3.56 25.38
CA LEU A 187 8.44 3.73 25.59
C LEU A 187 9.27 3.30 24.37
N HIS A 188 8.88 2.21 23.70
CA HIS A 188 9.48 1.78 22.44
C HIS A 188 9.36 2.87 21.36
N ASN A 189 8.17 3.43 21.18
CA ASN A 189 7.91 4.45 20.16
C ASN A 189 8.65 5.77 20.45
N GLU A 190 8.69 6.19 21.72
CA GLU A 190 9.43 7.39 22.14
C GLU A 190 10.95 7.19 22.00
N TYR A 191 11.46 6.01 22.34
CA TYR A 191 12.87 5.66 22.09
C TYR A 191 13.18 5.63 20.59
N PHE A 192 12.33 5.02 19.77
CA PHE A 192 12.49 4.99 18.31
C PHE A 192 12.55 6.41 17.73
N LYS A 193 11.62 7.28 18.12
CA LYS A 193 11.61 8.69 17.71
C LYS A 193 12.92 9.39 18.11
N ASN A 194 13.27 9.38 19.39
CA ASN A 194 14.38 10.17 19.92
C ASN A 194 15.76 9.60 19.58
N ALA A 195 15.88 8.27 19.42
CA ALA A 195 17.15 7.61 19.11
C ALA A 195 17.44 7.52 17.60
N ILE A 196 16.40 7.44 16.76
CA ILE A 196 16.53 7.24 15.31
C ILE A 196 15.95 8.43 14.54
N VAL A 197 14.64 8.70 14.63
CA VAL A 197 13.95 9.68 13.76
C VAL A 197 14.52 11.09 13.92
N ASP A 198 14.58 11.60 15.15
CA ASP A 198 15.04 12.95 15.47
C ASP A 198 16.53 13.15 15.20
N LYS A 199 17.29 12.06 15.03
CA LYS A 199 18.72 12.08 14.71
C LYS A 199 19.00 11.99 13.21
N ILE A 200 18.00 11.82 12.34
CA ILE A 200 18.20 11.82 10.89
C ILE A 200 18.13 13.25 10.38
N SER A 201 19.30 13.83 10.16
CA SER A 201 19.45 15.19 9.63
C SER A 201 19.27 15.22 8.11
N ASP A 202 18.94 16.40 7.57
CA ASP A 202 18.90 16.60 6.11
C ASP A 202 20.29 16.42 5.47
N ALA A 203 21.36 16.60 6.24
CA ALA A 203 22.73 16.31 5.82
C ALA A 203 22.97 14.79 5.65
N ASP A 204 22.41 13.94 6.53
CA ASP A 204 22.47 12.48 6.37
C ASP A 204 21.76 12.04 5.07
N VAL A 205 20.57 12.60 4.82
CA VAL A 205 19.75 12.30 3.63
C VAL A 205 20.48 12.73 2.36
N ARG A 206 21.09 13.93 2.35
CA ARG A 206 21.90 14.41 1.21
C ARG A 206 23.17 13.59 1.01
N ALA A 207 23.92 13.28 2.07
CA ALA A 207 25.13 12.46 1.96
C ALA A 207 24.83 11.04 1.42
N ARG A 208 23.69 10.45 1.80
CA ARG A 208 23.24 9.17 1.24
C ARG A 208 22.86 9.29 -0.24
N TYR A 209 22.11 10.33 -0.61
CA TYR A 209 21.80 10.63 -2.02
C TYR A 209 23.08 10.79 -2.84
N ASP A 210 24.00 11.66 -2.43
CA ASP A 210 25.25 11.92 -3.17
C ASP A 210 26.09 10.63 -3.33
N LYS A 211 26.09 9.74 -2.32
CA LYS A 211 26.73 8.41 -2.39
C LYS A 211 26.05 7.48 -3.40
N GLU A 212 24.71 7.37 -3.36
CA GLU A 212 23.95 6.53 -4.31
C GLU A 212 24.09 7.02 -5.75
N ILE A 213 24.09 8.33 -5.95
CA ILE A 213 24.29 8.98 -7.26
C ILE A 213 25.70 8.72 -7.79
N ALA A 214 26.72 8.77 -6.94
CA ALA A 214 28.10 8.47 -7.32
C ALA A 214 28.35 6.98 -7.58
N ALA A 215 27.56 6.09 -6.96
CA ALA A 215 27.62 4.64 -7.20
C ALA A 215 26.87 4.21 -8.47
N MET A 216 25.84 4.94 -8.90
CA MET A 216 25.10 4.63 -10.12
C MET A 216 25.97 4.87 -11.37
N PRO A 217 26.22 3.84 -12.22
CA PRO A 217 26.91 4.04 -13.48
C PRO A 217 26.06 4.91 -14.42
N PRO A 218 26.67 5.78 -15.26
CA PRO A 218 25.92 6.61 -16.20
C PRO A 218 25.16 5.77 -17.23
N GLN A 219 23.85 5.61 -17.04
CA GLN A 219 22.99 4.91 -18.00
C GLN A 219 22.81 5.78 -19.26
N VAL A 220 23.23 5.26 -20.42
CA VAL A 220 22.94 5.87 -21.71
C VAL A 220 21.59 5.34 -22.19
N GLU A 221 20.68 6.25 -22.52
CA GLU A 221 19.42 5.94 -23.18
C GLU A 221 19.50 6.40 -24.64
N VAL A 222 19.16 5.50 -25.56
CA VAL A 222 19.05 5.76 -27.00
C VAL A 222 17.59 5.77 -27.39
N ARG A 223 17.19 6.69 -28.28
CA ARG A 223 15.91 6.63 -28.97
C ARG A 223 16.14 6.16 -30.40
N ALA A 224 15.59 5.01 -30.76
CA ALA A 224 15.73 4.46 -32.10
C ALA A 224 14.37 4.14 -32.73
N ARG A 225 14.35 4.20 -34.06
CA ARG A 225 13.29 3.63 -34.89
C ARG A 225 13.78 2.34 -35.52
N HIS A 226 12.88 1.40 -35.77
CA HIS A 226 13.20 0.20 -36.54
C HIS A 226 12.18 -0.12 -37.64
N ILE A 227 12.62 -0.91 -38.62
CA ILE A 227 11.77 -1.53 -39.63
C ILE A 227 12.09 -3.02 -39.60
N LEU A 228 11.14 -3.82 -39.12
CA LEU A 228 11.26 -5.28 -39.06
C LEU A 228 10.68 -5.88 -40.34
N VAL A 229 11.46 -6.73 -41.02
CA VAL A 229 11.03 -7.49 -42.19
C VAL A 229 11.46 -8.95 -42.08
N LYS A 230 10.87 -9.83 -42.88
CA LYS A 230 11.08 -11.28 -42.79
C LYS A 230 12.32 -11.75 -43.52
N THR A 231 12.74 -11.04 -44.56
CA THR A 231 13.83 -11.44 -45.45
C THR A 231 14.94 -10.38 -45.48
N LYS A 232 16.16 -10.79 -45.81
CA LYS A 232 17.33 -9.90 -45.87
C LYS A 232 17.21 -8.95 -47.07
N GLU A 233 16.65 -9.45 -48.16
CA GLU A 233 16.41 -8.79 -49.43
C GLU A 233 15.44 -7.61 -49.27
N GLU A 234 14.38 -7.77 -48.46
CA GLU A 234 13.47 -6.68 -48.10
C GLU A 234 14.21 -5.57 -47.33
N ALA A 235 15.07 -5.92 -46.37
CA ALA A 235 15.81 -4.95 -45.57
C ALA A 235 16.86 -4.20 -46.40
N GLU A 236 17.60 -4.89 -47.29
CA GLU A 236 18.51 -4.26 -48.25
C GLU A 236 17.78 -3.33 -49.23
N ALA A 237 16.57 -3.69 -49.66
CA ALA A 237 15.75 -2.82 -50.51
C ALA A 237 15.24 -1.58 -49.77
N ILE A 238 14.99 -1.68 -48.45
CA ILE A 238 14.66 -0.54 -47.58
C ILE A 238 15.88 0.38 -47.43
N ILE A 239 17.06 -0.16 -47.15
CA ILE A 239 18.32 0.61 -47.02
C ILE A 239 18.60 1.41 -48.31
N LYS A 240 18.48 0.78 -49.49
CA LYS A 240 18.64 1.49 -50.78
C LYS A 240 17.63 2.62 -51.01
N LYS A 241 16.42 2.51 -50.45
CA LYS A 241 15.42 3.61 -50.49
C LYS A 241 15.79 4.75 -49.54
N LEU A 242 16.35 4.43 -48.36
CA LEU A 242 16.87 5.43 -47.42
C LEU A 242 18.08 6.18 -48.01
N GLU A 243 18.99 5.48 -48.71
CA GLU A 243 20.08 6.10 -49.47
C GLU A 243 19.58 7.04 -50.58
N GLY A 244 18.45 6.68 -51.21
CA GLY A 244 17.73 7.52 -52.17
C GLY A 244 16.96 8.72 -51.56
N GLY A 245 17.08 8.96 -50.24
CA GLY A 245 16.44 10.09 -49.57
C GLY A 245 14.97 9.88 -49.15
N ALA A 246 14.47 8.64 -49.18
CA ALA A 246 13.14 8.34 -48.63
C ALA A 246 13.10 8.52 -47.10
N LYS A 247 11.96 8.94 -46.56
CA LYS A 247 11.77 9.07 -45.11
C LYS A 247 11.63 7.70 -44.44
N PHE A 248 12.37 7.51 -43.35
CA PHE A 248 12.33 6.27 -42.55
C PHE A 248 10.92 5.97 -42.02
N GLU A 249 10.21 7.00 -41.55
CA GLU A 249 8.86 6.87 -40.98
C GLU A 249 7.84 6.29 -41.98
N ASP A 250 7.95 6.67 -43.25
CA ASP A 250 7.05 6.26 -44.32
C ASP A 250 7.36 4.83 -44.77
N LEU A 251 8.65 4.45 -44.83
CA LEU A 251 9.07 3.07 -45.07
C LEU A 251 8.70 2.14 -43.92
N ALA A 252 8.79 2.61 -42.67
CA ALA A 252 8.36 1.86 -41.49
C ALA A 252 6.84 1.57 -41.53
N LYS A 253 6.02 2.58 -41.83
CA LYS A 253 4.56 2.42 -41.99
C LYS A 253 4.17 1.50 -43.15
N ALA A 254 4.95 1.51 -44.24
CA ALA A 254 4.64 0.75 -45.45
C ALA A 254 5.23 -0.67 -45.49
N SER A 255 6.24 -0.97 -44.67
CA SER A 255 7.01 -2.22 -44.80
C SER A 255 7.40 -2.91 -43.48
N SER A 256 7.28 -2.25 -42.32
CA SER A 256 7.55 -2.92 -41.04
C SER A 256 6.43 -3.90 -40.69
N THR A 257 6.79 -5.11 -40.26
CA THR A 257 5.85 -6.11 -39.72
C THR A 257 5.70 -6.04 -38.20
N ASP A 258 6.33 -5.05 -37.55
CA ASP A 258 6.24 -4.84 -36.10
C ASP A 258 5.04 -3.96 -35.69
N GLY A 259 4.61 -4.06 -34.42
CA GLY A 259 3.52 -3.26 -33.85
C GLY A 259 3.77 -1.74 -33.86
N THR A 260 5.02 -1.29 -33.89
CA THR A 260 5.41 0.13 -34.00
C THR A 260 5.29 0.71 -35.42
N ALA A 261 4.94 -0.09 -36.43
CA ALA A 261 4.86 0.34 -37.83
C ALA A 261 3.99 1.61 -38.00
N SER A 262 2.83 1.67 -37.34
CA SER A 262 1.90 2.81 -37.40
C SER A 262 2.51 4.13 -36.89
N SER A 263 3.38 4.05 -35.87
CA SER A 263 4.15 5.17 -35.32
C SER A 263 5.41 5.50 -36.13
N GLY A 264 5.61 4.87 -37.28
CA GLY A 264 6.83 5.03 -38.08
C GLY A 264 8.05 4.36 -37.43
N GLY A 265 7.83 3.24 -36.72
CA GLY A 265 8.89 2.38 -36.17
C GLY A 265 9.52 2.84 -34.86
N ASP A 266 9.03 3.93 -34.24
CA ASP A 266 9.60 4.51 -33.01
C ASP A 266 9.41 3.61 -31.78
N LEU A 267 10.52 3.24 -31.14
CA LEU A 267 10.57 2.43 -29.92
C LEU A 267 10.63 3.29 -28.65
N GLY A 268 10.76 4.62 -28.78
CA GLY A 268 11.04 5.51 -27.65
C GLY A 268 12.47 5.33 -27.12
N TYR A 269 12.71 5.81 -25.90
CA TYR A 269 14.01 5.69 -25.23
C TYR A 269 14.14 4.34 -24.53
N PHE A 270 15.26 3.66 -24.77
CA PHE A 270 15.66 2.45 -24.05
C PHE A 270 17.13 2.50 -23.62
N SER A 271 17.45 1.81 -22.53
CA SER A 271 18.82 1.59 -22.05
C SER A 271 19.35 0.23 -22.48
N GLU A 272 20.62 -0.02 -22.20
CA GLU A 272 21.22 -1.36 -22.33
C GLU A 272 20.47 -2.39 -21.47
N GLY A 273 20.44 -3.64 -21.92
CA GLY A 273 19.70 -4.76 -21.31
C GLY A 273 18.19 -4.78 -21.56
N GLN A 274 17.62 -3.80 -22.28
CA GLN A 274 16.18 -3.74 -22.57
C GLN A 274 15.79 -4.34 -23.93
N MET A 275 16.76 -4.52 -24.83
CA MET A 275 16.54 -5.06 -26.18
C MET A 275 17.32 -6.36 -26.39
N VAL A 276 17.07 -7.06 -27.51
CA VAL A 276 17.87 -8.24 -27.87
C VAL A 276 19.31 -7.83 -28.20
N PRO A 277 20.35 -8.61 -27.79
CA PRO A 277 21.74 -8.15 -27.84
C PRO A 277 22.24 -7.72 -29.22
N GLU A 278 21.76 -8.37 -30.29
CA GLU A 278 22.15 -8.04 -31.67
C GLU A 278 21.57 -6.69 -32.12
N PHE A 279 20.33 -6.40 -31.72
CA PHE A 279 19.66 -5.13 -31.99
C PHE A 279 20.32 -3.99 -31.20
N GLU A 280 20.54 -4.23 -29.91
CA GLU A 280 21.12 -3.27 -28.98
C GLU A 280 22.52 -2.85 -29.42
N LYS A 281 23.40 -3.83 -29.68
CA LYS A 281 24.76 -3.59 -30.16
C LYS A 281 24.80 -2.77 -31.45
N ALA A 282 23.84 -2.98 -32.36
CA ALA A 282 23.73 -2.19 -33.58
C ALA A 282 23.21 -0.77 -33.32
N ALA A 283 22.17 -0.60 -32.49
CA ALA A 283 21.61 0.70 -32.13
C ALA A 283 22.61 1.60 -31.38
N PHE A 284 23.33 1.04 -30.40
CA PHE A 284 24.35 1.75 -29.62
C PHE A 284 25.66 2.00 -30.39
N ALA A 285 25.88 1.36 -31.55
CA ALA A 285 27.00 1.67 -32.44
C ALA A 285 26.76 2.88 -33.37
N LEU A 286 25.49 3.25 -33.61
CA LEU A 286 25.12 4.39 -34.49
C LEU A 286 25.28 5.75 -33.79
N LYS A 287 25.41 6.81 -34.58
CA LYS A 287 25.26 8.20 -34.12
C LYS A 287 23.84 8.73 -34.39
N PRO A 288 23.35 9.72 -33.62
CA PRO A 288 22.06 10.36 -33.88
C PRO A 288 21.93 10.82 -35.34
N GLY A 289 20.81 10.47 -35.98
CA GLY A 289 20.52 10.67 -37.41
C GLY A 289 20.98 9.53 -38.33
N GLU A 290 21.94 8.69 -37.93
CA GLU A 290 22.44 7.57 -38.75
C GLU A 290 21.51 6.35 -38.68
N TYR A 291 21.57 5.52 -39.73
CA TYR A 291 20.88 4.24 -39.81
C TYR A 291 21.83 3.10 -40.21
N THR A 292 21.44 1.86 -39.90
CA THR A 292 22.20 0.65 -40.23
C THR A 292 22.32 0.47 -41.74
N LYS A 293 23.56 0.42 -42.23
CA LYS A 293 23.87 0.15 -43.66
C LYS A 293 23.77 -1.34 -44.03
N GLU A 294 23.73 -2.21 -43.04
CA GLU A 294 23.56 -3.65 -43.19
C GLU A 294 22.34 -4.11 -42.35
N PRO A 295 21.50 -5.03 -42.84
CA PRO A 295 20.39 -5.57 -42.06
C PRO A 295 20.85 -6.30 -40.79
N VAL A 296 20.28 -5.92 -39.65
CA VAL A 296 20.57 -6.56 -38.36
C VAL A 296 19.65 -7.77 -38.17
N GLN A 297 20.23 -8.97 -38.16
CA GLN A 297 19.46 -10.19 -37.94
C GLN A 297 19.20 -10.41 -36.44
N THR A 298 17.96 -10.77 -36.10
CA THR A 298 17.55 -11.21 -34.76
C THR A 298 16.66 -12.46 -34.87
N GLN A 299 16.23 -13.01 -33.73
CA GLN A 299 15.21 -14.06 -33.69
C GLN A 299 13.85 -13.68 -34.31
N PHE A 300 13.57 -12.39 -34.49
CA PHE A 300 12.29 -11.89 -35.04
C PHE A 300 12.32 -11.68 -36.56
N GLY A 301 13.52 -11.63 -37.17
CA GLY A 301 13.70 -11.33 -38.59
C GLY A 301 14.90 -10.41 -38.81
N TYR A 302 14.79 -9.56 -39.83
CA TYR A 302 15.82 -8.56 -40.17
C TYR A 302 15.33 -7.15 -39.84
N HIS A 303 16.16 -6.39 -39.13
CA HIS A 303 15.88 -5.02 -38.77
C HIS A 303 16.75 -4.05 -39.57
N VAL A 304 16.13 -2.96 -40.02
CA VAL A 304 16.85 -1.71 -40.32
C VAL A 304 16.61 -0.78 -39.14
N ILE A 305 17.65 -0.23 -38.54
CA ILE A 305 17.57 0.61 -37.32
C ILE A 305 18.06 2.01 -37.67
N GLN A 306 17.35 3.05 -37.22
CA GLN A 306 17.81 4.43 -37.22
C GLN A 306 17.88 4.95 -35.79
N LEU A 307 19.01 5.56 -35.41
CA LEU A 307 19.13 6.25 -34.13
C LEU A 307 18.63 7.69 -34.30
N GLU A 308 17.62 8.11 -33.52
CA GLU A 308 17.16 9.51 -33.51
C GLU A 308 17.99 10.37 -32.56
N ASP A 309 18.15 9.90 -31.32
CA ASP A 309 18.75 10.68 -30.23
C ASP A 309 19.50 9.75 -29.25
N ARG A 310 20.48 10.30 -28.53
CA ARG A 310 21.25 9.63 -27.50
C ARG A 310 21.44 10.60 -26.33
N ARG A 311 20.97 10.21 -25.15
CA ARG A 311 21.10 11.00 -23.91
C ARG A 311 21.70 10.18 -22.78
N THR A 312 22.42 10.83 -21.88
CA THR A 312 22.72 10.25 -20.57
C THR A 312 21.50 10.47 -19.67
N LYS A 313 20.92 9.38 -19.18
CA LYS A 313 19.82 9.40 -18.22
C LYS A 313 20.25 10.20 -17.00
N GLN A 314 19.51 11.26 -16.69
CA GLN A 314 19.75 12.02 -15.48
C GLN A 314 19.24 11.20 -14.28
N PRO A 315 19.98 11.17 -13.17
CA PRO A 315 19.50 10.50 -11.97
C PRO A 315 18.26 11.23 -11.40
N PRO A 316 17.45 10.55 -10.56
CA PRO A 316 16.30 11.17 -9.90
C PRO A 316 16.72 12.42 -9.12
N ALA A 317 15.92 13.49 -9.17
CA ALA A 317 16.26 14.71 -8.45
C ALA A 317 16.10 14.53 -6.93
N TYR A 318 17.02 15.09 -6.13
CA TYR A 318 17.00 15.00 -4.66
C TYR A 318 15.61 15.20 -4.04
N ASP A 319 14.87 16.24 -4.47
CA ASP A 319 13.54 16.55 -3.92
C ASP A 319 12.46 15.49 -4.21
N GLN A 320 12.65 14.66 -5.24
CA GLN A 320 11.75 13.55 -5.57
C GLN A 320 12.00 12.31 -4.69
N VAL A 321 13.25 12.10 -4.22
CA VAL A 321 13.67 10.87 -3.52
C VAL A 321 14.04 11.06 -2.05
N LYS A 322 14.20 12.30 -1.56
CA LYS A 322 14.63 12.58 -0.17
C LYS A 322 13.81 11.88 0.92
N ASP A 323 12.49 11.73 0.74
CA ASP A 323 11.62 11.05 1.72
C ASP A 323 11.78 9.52 1.67
N GLN A 324 12.04 8.95 0.48
CA GLN A 324 12.40 7.55 0.31
C GLN A 324 13.76 7.25 0.95
N ILE A 325 14.76 8.10 0.69
CA ILE A 325 16.11 7.98 1.27
C ILE A 325 16.06 8.13 2.80
N ARG A 326 15.30 9.10 3.34
CA ARG A 326 15.06 9.21 4.78
C ARG A 326 14.44 7.93 5.38
N SER A 327 13.52 7.30 4.65
CA SER A 327 12.88 6.04 5.06
C SER A 327 13.84 4.84 5.04
N ILE A 328 14.78 4.81 4.09
CA ILE A 328 15.87 3.82 4.03
C ILE A 328 16.80 3.99 5.23
N ILE A 329 17.33 5.19 5.46
CA ILE A 329 18.22 5.50 6.61
C ILE A 329 17.52 5.18 7.94
N MET A 330 16.22 5.48 8.06
CA MET A 330 15.42 5.15 9.24
C MET A 330 15.34 3.63 9.49
N ARG A 331 15.13 2.84 8.44
CA ARG A 331 15.07 1.37 8.52
C ARG A 331 16.42 0.77 8.89
N GLU A 332 17.50 1.22 8.26
CA GLU A 332 18.88 0.79 8.55
C GLU A 332 19.25 1.08 10.01
N ARG A 333 19.08 2.35 10.46
CA ARG A 333 19.35 2.76 11.84
C ARG A 333 18.47 2.01 12.85
N TYR A 334 17.23 1.67 12.50
CA TYR A 334 16.36 0.82 13.33
C TYR A 334 16.91 -0.60 13.49
N ILE A 335 17.23 -1.27 12.39
CA ILE A 335 17.77 -2.64 12.40
C ILE A 335 19.08 -2.68 13.19
N GLU A 336 19.99 -1.73 12.96
CA GLU A 336 21.23 -1.63 13.72
C GLU A 336 21.00 -1.41 15.23
N THR A 337 20.10 -0.50 15.58
CA THR A 337 19.82 -0.13 16.98
C THR A 337 19.19 -1.30 17.71
N VAL A 338 18.20 -1.96 17.10
CA VAL A 338 17.56 -3.16 17.66
C VAL A 338 18.57 -4.30 17.79
N LYS A 339 19.46 -4.51 16.81
CA LYS A 339 20.54 -5.51 16.92
C LYS A 339 21.44 -5.20 18.12
N LYS A 340 22.02 -4.00 18.18
CA LYS A 340 22.90 -3.54 19.27
C LYS A 340 22.24 -3.68 20.66
N LEU A 341 20.95 -3.37 20.77
CA LEU A 341 20.20 -3.53 22.01
C LEU A 341 19.99 -5.01 22.36
N ARG A 342 19.61 -5.84 21.40
CA ARG A 342 19.39 -7.29 21.61
C ARG A 342 20.66 -8.05 21.97
N ASP A 343 21.80 -7.67 21.40
CA ASP A 343 23.11 -8.26 21.71
C ASP A 343 23.49 -8.05 23.20
N GLY A 344 22.95 -7.00 23.84
CA GLY A 344 23.09 -6.73 25.27
C GLY A 344 22.09 -7.46 26.18
N LEU A 345 21.10 -8.20 25.63
CA LEU A 345 20.06 -8.87 26.42
C LEU A 345 20.39 -10.35 26.68
N LYS A 346 20.29 -10.76 27.95
CA LYS A 346 20.29 -12.18 28.32
C LYS A 346 18.89 -12.77 28.11
N ILE A 347 18.64 -13.34 26.93
CA ILE A 347 17.37 -13.99 26.60
C ILE A 347 17.40 -15.47 27.03
N ASP A 348 16.42 -15.88 27.83
CA ASP A 348 16.29 -17.22 28.41
C ASP A 348 14.94 -17.84 27.99
N TYR A 349 14.97 -18.68 26.95
CA TYR A 349 13.79 -19.30 26.37
C TYR A 349 13.36 -20.53 27.18
N LYS A 350 12.17 -20.48 27.78
CA LYS A 350 11.64 -21.56 28.65
C LYS A 350 11.05 -22.75 27.91
N ASP A 351 10.73 -22.59 26.63
CA ASP A 351 10.24 -23.67 25.75
C ASP A 351 11.36 -24.04 24.75
N PRO A 352 11.86 -25.29 24.76
CA PRO A 352 12.91 -25.75 23.84
C PRO A 352 12.53 -25.66 22.35
N ALA A 353 11.23 -25.75 22.00
CA ALA A 353 10.77 -25.58 20.63
C ALA A 353 10.86 -24.11 20.19
N ILE A 354 10.54 -23.18 21.09
CA ILE A 354 10.72 -21.73 20.85
C ILE A 354 12.20 -21.38 20.81
N GLU A 355 13.01 -21.90 21.74
CA GLU A 355 14.46 -21.69 21.75
C GLU A 355 15.09 -22.10 20.41
N LYS A 356 14.74 -23.30 19.93
CA LYS A 356 15.21 -23.80 18.64
C LYS A 356 14.73 -22.91 17.49
N ALA A 357 13.43 -22.61 17.42
CA ALA A 357 12.87 -21.79 16.35
C ALA A 357 13.51 -20.39 16.27
N MET A 358 13.79 -19.77 17.43
CA MET A 358 14.43 -18.45 17.49
C MET A 358 15.92 -18.49 17.11
N LYS A 359 16.63 -19.58 17.44
CA LYS A 359 18.02 -19.81 17.00
C LYS A 359 18.10 -20.10 15.50
N ASP A 360 17.23 -20.96 14.99
CA ASP A 360 17.14 -21.29 13.56
C ASP A 360 16.80 -20.02 12.74
N ALA A 361 15.88 -19.18 13.23
CA ALA A 361 15.52 -17.91 12.59
C ALA A 361 16.67 -16.87 12.62
N ALA A 362 17.40 -16.75 13.74
CA ALA A 362 18.57 -15.86 13.82
C ALA A 362 19.67 -16.30 12.86
N ALA A 363 19.98 -17.60 12.81
CA ALA A 363 20.97 -18.15 11.88
C ALA A 363 20.57 -17.94 10.40
N ALA A 364 19.27 -18.04 10.08
CA ALA A 364 18.77 -17.74 8.74
C ALA A 364 18.92 -16.26 8.36
N GLN A 365 18.69 -15.33 9.30
CA GLN A 365 18.89 -13.88 9.08
C GLN A 365 20.38 -13.50 8.96
N GLU A 366 21.27 -14.20 9.68
CA GLU A 366 22.72 -14.01 9.53
C GLU A 366 23.29 -14.62 8.23
N ALA A 367 22.60 -15.59 7.64
CA ALA A 367 22.90 -16.11 6.31
C ALA A 367 22.44 -15.12 5.23
N SER A 368 21.15 -14.74 5.21
CA SER A 368 20.63 -13.84 4.16
C SER A 368 21.29 -12.45 4.20
N GLY A 369 21.60 -11.93 5.38
CA GLY A 369 22.30 -10.64 5.53
C GLY A 369 23.77 -10.63 5.07
N LYS A 370 24.31 -11.77 4.60
CA LYS A 370 25.59 -11.82 3.86
C LYS A 370 25.38 -11.78 2.35
N ASP A 371 24.27 -12.31 1.87
CA ASP A 371 23.93 -12.34 0.45
C ASP A 371 23.43 -10.96 0.00
N ASP A 372 22.55 -10.30 0.79
CA ASP A 372 22.12 -8.91 0.59
C ASP A 372 23.29 -7.90 0.56
N ALA A 373 24.41 -8.21 1.22
CA ALA A 373 25.63 -7.39 1.21
C ALA A 373 26.51 -7.61 -0.04
N SER A 374 26.07 -8.46 -0.97
CA SER A 374 26.78 -8.81 -2.21
C SER A 374 25.91 -8.77 -3.48
N GLU A 375 24.57 -8.76 -3.37
CA GLU A 375 23.67 -8.78 -4.53
C GLU A 375 23.22 -7.38 -5.02
N ASP A 376 23.35 -6.32 -4.21
CA ASP A 376 23.17 -4.91 -4.65
C ASP A 376 24.39 -4.34 -5.42
N ASP A 377 25.51 -5.08 -5.48
CA ASP A 377 26.79 -4.66 -6.10
C ASP A 377 27.20 -5.57 -7.29
N ALA A 378 26.27 -6.42 -7.77
CA ALA A 378 26.47 -7.28 -8.93
C ALA A 378 25.95 -6.59 -10.21
N PRO A 379 26.79 -6.32 -11.23
CA PRO A 379 26.28 -5.97 -12.54
C PRO A 379 25.49 -7.16 -13.10
N GLN A 380 24.26 -6.91 -13.54
CA GLN A 380 23.50 -7.90 -14.30
C GLN A 380 24.17 -8.03 -15.68
N GLU A 381 24.87 -9.16 -15.90
CA GLU A 381 25.54 -9.52 -17.18
C GLU A 381 24.55 -9.86 -18.31
#